data_AF-A0A543E7M8-F1
#
_entry.id   AF-A0A543E7M8-F1
#
_cell.length_a   1.000
_cell.length_b   1.000
_cell.length_c   1.000
_cell.angle_alpha   90.00
_cell.angle_beta   90.00
_cell.angle_gamma   90.00
#
_symmetry.space_group_name_H-M   'P 1'
#
loop_
_entity.id
_entity.type
_entity.pdbx_description
1 polymer ?
#
loop_
_entity_poly.entity_id
_entity_poly.type
_entity_poly.pdbx_seq_one_letter_code
_entity_poly.pdbx_strand_id
1 'polypeptide(L)'
;MRRFALLLLFCIPCPFADAGEPPAFVGKYGHGATALPDDVVWIVQQADDHWRVVQVADGAASDAYRLQRRGRDAFWARMDWPEGTDAEADCLSWGEKPGSLEDLLSDVPPAPSAPGEDYGHALLCHVPQPSRARIAWLADHASDWFYYDPVFGVIEVRALR
;
A
#
# COMPACT_ATOMS: atom_id res chain seq x y z
N MET A 1 -26.20 58.44 22.31
CA MET A 1 -26.50 57.69 21.07
C MET A 1 -25.44 56.62 20.88
N ARG A 2 -25.85 55.34 20.89
CA ARG A 2 -25.00 54.13 20.91
C ARG A 2 -24.24 53.97 19.59
N ARG A 3 -22.92 53.80 19.65
CA ARG A 3 -22.07 53.38 18.53
C ARG A 3 -22.11 51.84 18.44
N PHE A 4 -22.61 51.32 17.33
CA PHE A 4 -22.56 49.89 16.99
C PHE A 4 -21.17 49.59 16.40
N ALA A 5 -20.38 48.76 17.07
CA ALA A 5 -19.15 48.20 16.50
C ALA A 5 -19.49 46.88 15.80
N LEU A 6 -19.38 46.86 14.48
CA LEU A 6 -19.51 45.65 13.67
C LEU A 6 -18.18 44.88 13.76
N LEU A 7 -18.20 43.72 14.43
CA LEU A 7 -17.10 42.75 14.41
C LEU A 7 -17.24 41.89 13.14
N LEU A 8 -16.35 42.12 12.17
CA LEU A 8 -16.15 41.25 11.02
C LEU A 8 -15.41 39.98 11.47
N LEU A 9 -16.13 38.86 11.56
CA LEU A 9 -15.53 37.52 11.64
C LEU A 9 -14.83 37.21 10.31
N PHE A 10 -13.50 37.14 10.35
CA PHE A 10 -12.71 36.51 9.28
C PHE A 10 -12.86 34.98 9.39
N CYS A 11 -13.71 34.39 8.54
CA CYS A 11 -13.65 32.96 8.26
C CYS A 11 -12.39 32.70 7.44
N ILE A 12 -11.33 32.21 8.10
CA ILE A 12 -10.15 31.68 7.43
C ILE A 12 -10.55 30.33 6.81
N PRO A 13 -10.53 30.18 5.47
CA PRO A 13 -10.73 28.87 4.86
C PRO A 13 -9.52 28.00 5.20
N CYS A 14 -9.73 26.92 5.95
CA CYS A 14 -8.75 25.85 6.04
C CYS A 14 -8.50 25.33 4.62
N PRO A 15 -7.27 25.32 4.10
CA PRO A 15 -6.97 24.59 2.89
C PRO A 15 -7.23 23.11 3.20
N PHE A 16 -8.27 22.55 2.60
CA PHE A 16 -8.38 21.10 2.50
C PHE A 16 -7.14 20.65 1.75
N ALA A 17 -6.29 19.88 2.41
CA ALA A 17 -5.22 19.16 1.74
C ALA A 17 -5.88 18.34 0.63
N ASP A 18 -5.53 18.64 -0.61
CA ASP A 18 -5.96 17.88 -1.77
C ASP A 18 -5.43 16.46 -1.53
N ALA A 19 -6.34 15.54 -1.19
CA ALA A 19 -6.00 14.13 -1.14
C ALA A 19 -5.74 13.73 -2.59
N GLY A 20 -4.48 13.85 -3.01
CA GLY A 20 -4.05 13.61 -4.37
C GLY A 20 -4.64 12.31 -4.90
N GLU A 21 -5.07 12.35 -6.16
CA GLU A 21 -5.64 11.19 -6.83
C GLU A 21 -4.72 9.98 -6.61
N PRO A 22 -5.27 8.85 -6.15
CA PRO A 22 -4.43 7.73 -5.77
C PRO A 22 -3.56 7.25 -6.93
N PRO A 23 -2.33 6.79 -6.65
CA PRO A 23 -1.40 6.39 -7.69
C PRO A 23 -2.03 5.30 -8.58
N ALA A 24 -2.01 5.53 -9.90
CA ALA A 24 -2.37 4.51 -10.85
C ALA A 24 -1.35 3.37 -10.78
N PHE A 25 -1.80 2.16 -10.41
CA PHE A 25 -0.93 0.99 -10.31
C PHE A 25 -0.54 0.37 -11.65
N VAL A 26 -1.16 0.78 -12.76
CA VAL A 26 -0.87 0.20 -14.08
C VAL A 26 0.55 0.54 -14.50
N GLY A 27 1.36 -0.48 -14.76
CA GLY A 27 2.77 -0.26 -15.11
C GLY A 27 3.64 -1.50 -15.01
N LYS A 28 4.94 -1.28 -15.19
CA LYS A 28 5.99 -2.28 -15.02
C LYS A 28 6.75 -1.98 -13.73
N TYR A 29 7.10 -3.01 -12.98
CA TYR A 29 7.76 -2.86 -11.70
C TYR A 29 8.97 -3.78 -11.63
N GLY A 30 10.07 -3.29 -11.06
CA GLY A 30 11.30 -4.03 -10.82
C GLY A 30 11.87 -3.74 -9.44
N HIS A 31 12.83 -4.55 -9.00
CA HIS A 31 13.54 -4.35 -7.73
C HIS A 31 15.04 -4.65 -7.92
N GLY A 32 15.89 -4.11 -7.05
CA GLY A 32 17.35 -4.24 -7.17
C GLY A 32 17.95 -5.62 -6.88
N ALA A 33 17.12 -6.66 -6.69
CA ALA A 33 17.58 -8.03 -6.43
C ALA A 33 17.52 -8.94 -7.68
N THR A 34 17.41 -8.33 -8.86
CA THR A 34 17.53 -8.96 -10.17
C THR A 34 18.94 -8.82 -10.75
N ALA A 35 19.18 -9.39 -11.94
CA ALA A 35 20.49 -9.32 -12.59
C ALA A 35 20.84 -7.90 -13.05
N LEU A 36 19.84 -7.17 -13.56
CA LEU A 36 19.95 -5.76 -13.90
C LEU A 36 18.97 -4.91 -13.06
N PRO A 37 19.34 -3.69 -12.63
CA PRO A 37 18.49 -2.83 -11.80
C PRO A 37 17.13 -2.44 -12.41
N ASP A 38 16.99 -2.58 -13.74
CA ASP A 38 15.79 -2.22 -14.49
C ASP A 38 15.08 -3.46 -15.10
N ASP A 39 15.43 -4.67 -14.62
CA ASP A 39 14.70 -5.88 -15.00
C ASP A 39 13.24 -5.77 -14.53
N VAL A 40 12.31 -6.04 -15.45
CA VAL A 40 10.88 -6.07 -15.14
C VAL A 40 10.57 -7.37 -14.41
N VAL A 41 10.03 -7.25 -13.21
CA VAL A 41 9.63 -8.40 -12.38
C VAL A 41 8.12 -8.58 -12.40
N TRP A 42 7.37 -7.49 -12.34
CA TRP A 42 5.91 -7.51 -12.40
C TRP A 42 5.36 -6.56 -13.46
N ILE A 43 4.27 -6.97 -14.09
CA ILE A 43 3.43 -6.12 -14.92
C ILE A 43 2.06 -6.04 -14.26
N VAL A 44 1.61 -4.83 -13.94
CA VAL A 44 0.29 -4.59 -13.36
C VAL A 44 -0.61 -4.01 -14.43
N GLN A 45 -1.78 -4.64 -14.61
CA GLN A 45 -2.78 -4.29 -15.61
C GLN A 45 -4.10 -3.97 -14.92
N GLN A 46 -4.85 -2.99 -15.44
CA GLN A 46 -6.23 -2.76 -14.99
C GLN A 46 -7.11 -3.90 -15.52
N ALA A 47 -8.02 -4.40 -14.69
CA ALA A 47 -9.04 -5.38 -15.06
C ALA A 47 -10.37 -4.98 -14.41
N ASP A 48 -11.28 -4.39 -15.17
CA ASP A 48 -12.57 -3.88 -14.68
C ASP A 48 -12.45 -3.11 -13.35
N ASP A 49 -12.86 -3.72 -12.23
CA ASP A 49 -12.87 -3.19 -10.87
C ASP A 49 -11.65 -3.57 -10.00
N HIS A 50 -10.68 -4.30 -10.57
CA HIS A 50 -9.48 -4.79 -9.90
C HIS A 50 -8.24 -4.67 -10.81
N TRP A 51 -7.13 -5.25 -10.37
CA TRP A 51 -5.88 -5.30 -11.13
C TRP A 51 -5.46 -6.74 -11.36
N ARG A 52 -4.71 -6.97 -12.42
CA ARG A 52 -3.98 -8.22 -12.64
C ARG A 52 -2.50 -7.97 -12.53
N VAL A 53 -1.84 -8.72 -11.64
CA VAL A 53 -0.38 -8.70 -11.49
C VAL A 53 0.17 -9.93 -12.19
N VAL A 54 1.04 -9.72 -13.18
CA VAL A 54 1.72 -10.78 -13.93
C VAL A 54 3.19 -10.79 -13.56
N GLN A 55 3.68 -11.92 -13.04
CA GLN A 55 5.10 -12.14 -12.79
C GLN A 55 5.80 -12.48 -14.12
N VAL A 56 6.83 -11.73 -14.47
CA VAL A 56 7.49 -11.85 -15.78
C VAL A 56 8.29 -13.15 -15.91
N ALA A 57 8.83 -13.67 -14.80
CA ALA A 57 9.73 -14.82 -14.81
C ALA A 57 9.07 -16.10 -15.35
N ASP A 58 7.80 -16.34 -15.02
CA ASP A 58 7.06 -17.56 -15.35
C ASP A 58 5.68 -17.28 -15.99
N GLY A 59 5.26 -16.03 -16.07
CA GLY A 59 3.96 -15.62 -16.60
C GLY A 59 2.79 -15.87 -15.65
N ALA A 60 3.04 -16.23 -14.38
CA ALA A 60 1.98 -16.41 -13.40
C ALA A 60 1.21 -15.11 -13.19
N ALA A 61 -0.13 -15.21 -13.18
CA ALA A 61 -1.02 -14.07 -13.02
C ALA A 61 -1.85 -14.22 -11.75
N SER A 62 -2.01 -13.13 -11.00
CA SER A 62 -2.88 -13.04 -9.83
C SER A 62 -3.81 -11.85 -9.97
N ASP A 63 -5.07 -12.03 -9.59
CA ASP A 63 -5.98 -10.91 -9.40
C ASP A 63 -5.62 -10.21 -8.08
N ALA A 64 -5.51 -8.90 -8.13
CA ALA A 64 -5.06 -8.04 -7.06
C ALA A 64 -6.07 -6.94 -6.81
N TYR A 65 -6.25 -6.64 -5.53
CA TYR A 65 -7.27 -5.72 -5.07
C TYR A 65 -6.63 -4.64 -4.21
N ARG A 66 -7.15 -3.43 -4.37
CA ARG A 66 -6.71 -2.30 -3.57
C ARG A 66 -7.11 -2.51 -2.11
N LEU A 67 -6.16 -2.37 -1.19
CA LEU A 67 -6.43 -2.48 0.23
C LEU A 67 -7.30 -1.32 0.71
N GLN A 68 -8.38 -1.67 1.37
CA GLN A 68 -9.18 -0.76 2.17
C GLN A 68 -8.42 -0.40 3.45
N ARG A 69 -8.91 0.61 4.19
CA ARG A 69 -8.29 1.05 5.45
C ARG A 69 -8.02 -0.13 6.40
N ARG A 70 -9.03 -0.97 6.64
CA ARG A 70 -8.90 -2.15 7.52
C ARG A 70 -7.76 -3.08 7.11
N GLY A 71 -7.62 -3.37 5.81
CA GLY A 71 -6.56 -4.24 5.31
C GLY A 71 -5.17 -3.61 5.43
N ARG A 72 -5.06 -2.30 5.19
CA ARG A 72 -3.82 -1.55 5.44
C ARG A 72 -3.47 -1.54 6.92
N ASP A 73 -4.41 -1.23 7.80
CA ASP A 73 -4.21 -1.24 9.25
C ASP A 73 -3.71 -2.62 9.74
N ALA A 74 -4.31 -3.70 9.24
CA ALA A 74 -3.91 -5.07 9.56
C ALA A 74 -2.48 -5.40 9.09
N PHE A 75 -2.10 -4.97 7.88
CA PHE A 75 -0.73 -5.15 7.40
C PHE A 75 0.27 -4.30 8.20
N TRP A 76 -0.05 -3.04 8.49
CA TRP A 76 0.82 -2.16 9.28
C TRP A 76 1.05 -2.71 10.69
N ALA A 77 0.00 -3.23 11.33
CA ALA A 77 0.12 -3.90 12.62
C ALA A 77 0.98 -5.16 12.55
N ARG A 78 0.82 -5.98 11.50
CA ARG A 78 1.64 -7.18 11.25
C ARG A 78 3.14 -6.85 11.12
N MET A 79 3.45 -5.68 10.59
CA MET A 79 4.82 -5.20 10.39
C MET A 79 5.39 -4.44 11.59
N ASP A 80 4.59 -4.19 12.62
CA ASP A 80 4.95 -3.37 13.79
C ASP A 80 5.47 -1.97 13.38
N TRP A 81 4.79 -1.36 12.40
CA TRP A 81 5.14 -0.03 11.91
C TRP A 81 4.40 1.07 12.67
N PRO A 82 4.97 2.29 12.77
CA PRO A 82 4.34 3.37 13.54
C PRO A 82 2.93 3.72 13.04
N GLU A 83 2.01 3.89 13.98
CA GLU A 83 0.62 4.26 13.70
C GLU A 83 0.52 5.55 12.86
N GLY A 84 -0.44 5.59 11.94
CA GLY A 84 -0.70 6.75 11.09
C GLY A 84 0.30 6.93 9.94
N THR A 85 1.24 6.00 9.75
CA THR A 85 2.08 5.94 8.53
C THR A 85 1.41 5.19 7.37
N ASP A 86 0.30 4.52 7.65
CA ASP A 86 -0.59 3.81 6.71
C ASP A 86 -1.55 4.76 5.98
N ALA A 87 -1.79 5.96 6.54
CA ALA A 87 -2.91 6.82 6.14
C ALA A 87 -2.80 7.29 4.69
N GLU A 88 -1.57 7.50 4.22
CA GLU A 88 -1.24 7.93 2.86
C GLU A 88 -0.77 6.77 1.97
N ALA A 89 -0.69 5.56 2.53
CA ALA A 89 -0.28 4.39 1.77
C ALA A 89 -1.40 3.95 0.83
N ASP A 90 -1.00 3.57 -0.38
CA ASP A 90 -1.88 2.94 -1.35
C ASP A 90 -1.29 1.60 -1.78
N CYS A 91 -2.05 0.52 -1.59
CA CYS A 91 -1.55 -0.82 -1.76
C CYS A 91 -2.48 -1.67 -2.62
N LEU A 92 -1.90 -2.43 -3.54
CA LEU A 92 -2.52 -3.63 -4.10
C LEU A 92 -2.10 -4.83 -3.29
N SER A 93 -3.02 -5.78 -3.11
CA SER A 93 -2.73 -7.05 -2.48
C SER A 93 -3.39 -8.20 -3.22
N TRP A 94 -2.71 -9.36 -3.22
CA TRP A 94 -3.19 -10.59 -3.84
C TRP A 94 -2.73 -11.82 -3.05
N GLY A 95 -3.34 -12.96 -3.37
CA GLY A 95 -3.13 -14.22 -2.67
C GLY A 95 -3.80 -14.26 -1.30
N GLU A 96 -3.68 -15.39 -0.63
CA GLU A 96 -4.27 -15.61 0.70
C GLU A 96 -3.38 -15.05 1.80
N LYS A 97 -4.02 -14.48 2.84
CA LYS A 97 -3.30 -14.00 4.01
C LYS A 97 -2.41 -15.11 4.59
N PRO A 98 -1.12 -14.83 4.85
CA PRO A 98 -0.26 -15.79 5.53
C PRO A 98 -0.82 -16.12 6.92
N GLY A 99 -0.96 -17.41 7.23
CA GLY A 99 -1.42 -17.86 8.54
C GLY A 99 -0.54 -17.33 9.67
N SER A 100 -1.17 -16.87 10.73
CA SER A 100 -0.53 -16.53 12.00
C SER A 100 -0.25 -17.78 12.84
N LEU A 101 0.54 -17.63 13.91
CA LEU A 101 0.74 -18.73 14.86
C LEU A 101 -0.60 -19.12 15.50
N GLU A 102 -1.46 -18.15 15.75
CA GLU A 102 -2.79 -18.33 16.28
C GLU A 102 -3.67 -19.13 15.32
N ASP A 103 -3.60 -18.87 14.02
CA ASP A 103 -4.32 -19.64 13.00
C ASP A 103 -3.85 -21.10 12.97
N LEU A 104 -2.55 -21.34 13.14
CA LEU A 104 -1.99 -22.69 13.19
C LEU A 104 -2.37 -23.47 14.45
N LEU A 105 -2.65 -22.76 15.55
CA LEU A 105 -3.06 -23.36 16.83
C LEU A 105 -4.59 -23.49 16.95
N SER A 106 -5.35 -22.93 16.02
CA SER A 106 -6.81 -22.99 15.99
C SER A 106 -7.32 -24.26 15.30
N ASP A 107 -8.31 -24.92 15.89
CA ASP A 107 -9.03 -26.04 15.24
C ASP A 107 -10.03 -25.56 14.16
N VAL A 108 -10.24 -24.24 14.06
CA VAL A 108 -11.16 -23.62 13.10
C VAL A 108 -10.36 -22.69 12.19
N PRO A 109 -10.31 -22.94 10.87
CA PRO A 109 -9.68 -22.03 9.92
C PRO A 109 -10.33 -20.64 9.96
N PRO A 110 -9.56 -19.56 9.79
CA PRO A 110 -10.11 -18.22 9.70
C PRO A 110 -11.07 -18.12 8.50
N ALA A 111 -12.18 -17.40 8.70
CA ALA A 111 -13.08 -17.11 7.60
C ALA A 111 -12.37 -16.25 6.54
N PRO A 112 -12.63 -16.47 5.23
CA PRO A 112 -12.06 -15.64 4.19
C PRO A 112 -12.56 -14.20 4.34
N SER A 113 -11.67 -13.24 4.14
CA SER A 113 -12.02 -11.81 4.08
C SER A 113 -12.45 -11.44 2.67
N ALA A 114 -13.34 -10.45 2.55
CA ALA A 114 -13.66 -9.88 1.24
C ALA A 114 -12.42 -9.19 0.63
N PRO A 115 -12.33 -9.07 -0.71
CA PRO A 115 -11.18 -8.45 -1.36
C PRO A 115 -10.86 -7.06 -0.80
N GLY A 116 -9.60 -6.85 -0.41
CA GLY A 116 -9.11 -5.60 0.13
C GLY A 116 -9.46 -5.31 1.61
N GLU A 117 -10.30 -6.12 2.26
CA GLU A 117 -10.62 -5.94 3.70
C GLU A 117 -9.51 -6.45 4.64
N ASP A 118 -8.64 -7.32 4.13
CA ASP A 118 -7.42 -7.80 4.79
C ASP A 118 -6.29 -7.88 3.76
N TYR A 119 -5.05 -8.06 4.22
CA TYR A 119 -3.89 -8.22 3.34
C TYR A 119 -3.67 -9.69 2.95
N GLY A 120 -3.28 -9.90 1.70
CA GLY A 120 -2.99 -11.20 1.11
C GLY A 120 -1.53 -11.63 1.29
N HIS A 121 -1.13 -12.64 0.52
CA HIS A 121 0.23 -13.17 0.54
C HIS A 121 1.25 -12.15 0.08
N ALA A 122 0.88 -11.31 -0.89
CA ALA A 122 1.78 -10.34 -1.47
C ALA A 122 1.14 -8.96 -1.59
N LEU A 123 1.99 -7.94 -1.53
CA LEU A 123 1.58 -6.53 -1.58
C LEU A 123 2.53 -5.74 -2.46
N LEU A 124 1.97 -4.81 -3.23
CA LEU A 124 2.70 -3.73 -3.89
C LEU A 124 2.12 -2.41 -3.38
N CYS A 125 2.92 -1.64 -2.67
CA CYS A 125 2.48 -0.43 -2.00
C CYS A 125 3.27 0.79 -2.48
N HIS A 126 2.56 1.89 -2.67
CA HIS A 126 3.11 3.23 -2.74
C HIS A 126 2.93 3.92 -1.39
N VAL A 127 4.03 4.37 -0.79
CA VAL A 127 4.04 5.14 0.46
C VAL A 127 4.82 6.43 0.23
N PRO A 128 4.15 7.59 0.22
CA PRO A 128 4.82 8.88 0.02
C PRO A 128 5.92 9.12 1.04
N GLN A 129 6.97 9.83 0.60
CA GLN A 129 8.15 10.13 1.41
C GLN A 129 7.87 10.60 2.86
N PRO A 130 6.90 11.50 3.15
CA PRO A 130 6.65 11.94 4.52
C PRO A 130 6.22 10.81 5.46
N SER A 131 5.41 9.87 4.97
CA SER A 131 5.00 8.70 5.73
C SER A 131 6.09 7.64 5.76
N ARG A 132 6.75 7.41 4.62
CA ARG A 132 7.84 6.45 4.46
C ARG A 132 9.04 6.74 5.36
N ALA A 133 9.45 8.00 5.49
CA ALA A 133 10.58 8.43 6.32
C ALA A 133 10.38 8.16 7.82
N ARG A 134 9.14 7.92 8.26
CA ARG A 134 8.82 7.55 9.65
C ARG A 134 8.86 6.04 9.89
N ILE A 135 8.95 5.23 8.83
CA ILE A 135 9.06 3.77 8.91
C ILE A 135 10.54 3.42 8.76
N ALA A 136 11.20 3.00 9.84
CA ALA A 136 12.66 2.81 9.86
C ALA A 136 13.18 1.91 8.73
N TRP A 137 12.44 0.86 8.36
CA TRP A 137 12.81 -0.05 7.26
C TRP A 137 12.72 0.59 5.88
N LEU A 138 11.83 1.56 5.69
CA LEU A 138 11.60 2.21 4.41
C LEU A 138 12.28 3.58 4.30
N ALA A 139 12.79 4.14 5.40
CA ALA A 139 13.25 5.52 5.49
C ALA A 139 14.35 5.83 4.46
N ASP A 140 15.24 4.87 4.22
CA ASP A 140 16.38 5.01 3.31
C ASP A 140 16.09 4.57 1.87
N HIS A 141 14.87 4.10 1.57
CA HIS A 141 14.49 3.79 0.19
C HIS A 141 14.55 5.05 -0.69
N ALA A 142 15.01 4.92 -1.93
CA ALA A 142 14.99 6.00 -2.91
C ALA A 142 13.63 6.15 -3.59
N SER A 143 12.90 5.05 -3.71
CA SER A 143 11.56 4.93 -4.26
C SER A 143 10.48 5.04 -3.19
N ASP A 144 9.32 5.56 -3.57
CA ASP A 144 8.11 5.52 -2.75
C ASP A 144 7.35 4.18 -2.90
N TRP A 145 7.89 3.23 -3.67
CA TRP A 145 7.30 1.91 -3.86
C TRP A 145 8.03 0.83 -3.08
N PHE A 146 7.28 -0.09 -2.48
CA PHE A 146 7.81 -1.33 -1.93
C PHE A 146 6.94 -2.53 -2.33
N TYR A 147 7.56 -3.70 -2.32
CA TYR A 147 6.88 -4.98 -2.41
C TYR A 147 7.08 -5.76 -1.11
N TYR A 148 6.09 -6.57 -0.75
CA TYR A 148 6.18 -7.51 0.37
C TYR A 148 5.68 -8.90 -0.05
N ASP A 149 6.37 -9.94 0.44
CA ASP A 149 5.79 -11.25 0.70
C ASP A 149 6.46 -11.92 1.92
N PRO A 150 5.91 -13.02 2.46
CA PRO A 150 6.48 -13.73 3.60
C PRO A 150 7.88 -14.32 3.41
N VAL A 151 8.31 -14.54 2.16
CA VAL A 151 9.58 -15.19 1.84
C VAL A 151 10.71 -14.15 1.77
N PHE A 152 10.47 -13.05 1.09
CA PHE A 152 11.43 -11.98 0.84
C PHE A 152 11.35 -10.83 1.84
N GLY A 153 10.26 -10.75 2.61
CA GLY A 153 9.98 -9.59 3.43
C GLY A 153 9.72 -8.36 2.57
N VAL A 154 10.11 -7.19 3.08
CA VAL A 154 9.92 -5.91 2.39
C VAL A 154 11.13 -5.56 1.53
N ILE A 155 10.88 -5.30 0.25
CA ILE A 155 11.90 -4.92 -0.74
C ILE A 155 11.50 -3.61 -1.42
N GLU A 156 12.48 -2.73 -1.63
CA GLU A 156 12.31 -1.53 -2.45
C GLU A 156 12.00 -1.87 -3.91
N VAL A 157 10.96 -1.26 -4.46
CA VAL A 157 10.51 -1.45 -5.85
C VAL A 157 10.59 -0.14 -6.60
N ARG A 158 10.78 -0.19 -7.91
CA ARG A 158 10.70 0.98 -8.80
C ARG A 158 9.61 0.75 -9.83
N ALA A 159 8.77 1.76 -10.02
CA ALA A 159 7.92 1.84 -11.21
C ALA A 159 8.82 2.18 -12.42
N LEU A 160 8.84 1.29 -13.41
CA LEU A 160 9.63 1.40 -14.63
C LEU A 160 8.78 2.09 -15.71
N ARG A 161 9.40 3.02 -16.45
CA ARG A 161 8.77 3.77 -17.54
C ARG A 161 8.70 2.98 -18.84
#